data_AF-A0AAQ4R8U0-F1
#
_entry.id   AF-A0AAQ4R8U0-F1
#
_cell.length_a   1.000
_cell.length_b   1.000
_cell.length_c   1.000
_cell.angle_alpha   90.00
_cell.angle_beta   90.00
_cell.angle_gamma   90.00
#
_symmetry.space_group_name_H-M   'P 1'
#
loop_
_entity.id
_entity.type
_entity.pdbx_description
1 polymer ?
#
loop_
_entity_poly.entity_id
_entity_poly.type
_entity_poly.pdbx_seq_one_letter_code
_entity_poly.pdbx_strand_id
1 'polypeptide(L)'
;MEKTFPLCFRLASVHLGGGIWVEEEKWHQLQRTQGDSKFTKNLAVMIWGTETLKNRSVTGVATKKKKDALPKPPLSPSKLKIVRECLYDRVSQETADSAEITQRLSKVNKYICEKIMDINKSIKNEERRESKLLIRQTVKMENFTYDGM
;
A
#
# COMPACT_ATOMS: atom_id res chain seq x y z
N MET A 1 -41.77 14.45 14.37
CA MET A 1 -40.64 13.53 14.66
C MET A 1 -40.45 12.63 13.46
N GLU A 2 -39.81 13.14 12.41
CA GLU A 2 -39.44 12.32 11.25
C GLU A 2 -38.02 11.80 11.47
N LYS A 3 -37.89 10.48 11.51
CA LYS A 3 -36.60 9.81 11.65
C LYS A 3 -35.94 9.81 10.28
N THR A 4 -34.96 10.69 10.10
CA THR A 4 -34.03 10.64 8.96
C THR A 4 -33.26 9.32 9.03
N PHE A 5 -33.67 8.34 8.23
CA PHE A 5 -32.87 7.14 8.00
C PHE A 5 -31.57 7.58 7.32
N PRO A 6 -30.38 7.20 7.83
CA PRO A 6 -29.13 7.56 7.17
C PRO A 6 -29.14 6.91 5.79
N LEU A 7 -28.89 7.73 4.77
CA LEU A 7 -28.59 7.30 3.41
C LEU A 7 -27.58 6.15 3.49
N CYS A 8 -28.07 4.91 3.37
CA CYS A 8 -27.23 3.74 3.21
C CYS A 8 -26.59 3.90 1.83
N PHE A 9 -25.45 4.60 1.81
CA PHE A 9 -24.54 4.68 0.68
C PHE A 9 -24.19 3.23 0.36
N ARG A 10 -24.85 2.63 -0.62
CA ARG A 10 -24.47 1.31 -1.12
C ARG A 10 -23.05 1.47 -1.61
N LEU A 11 -22.07 1.04 -0.82
CA LEU A 11 -20.67 1.03 -1.21
C LEU A 11 -20.56 0.01 -2.35
N ALA A 12 -20.70 0.51 -3.57
CA ALA A 12 -20.48 -0.29 -4.75
C ALA A 12 -19.05 -0.85 -4.64
N SER A 13 -18.94 -2.16 -4.83
CA SER A 13 -17.71 -2.91 -4.63
C SER A 13 -17.38 -3.67 -5.91
N VAL A 14 -16.15 -3.55 -6.37
CA VAL A 14 -15.65 -4.24 -7.56
C VAL A 14 -14.94 -5.52 -7.14
N HIS A 15 -15.28 -6.62 -7.81
CA HIS A 15 -14.60 -7.90 -7.61
C HIS A 15 -13.38 -8.00 -8.52
N LEU A 16 -12.19 -8.14 -7.91
CA LEU A 16 -10.92 -8.26 -8.64
C LEU A 16 -10.53 -9.71 -8.97
N GLY A 17 -11.31 -10.69 -8.48
CA GLY A 17 -10.96 -12.10 -8.58
C GLY A 17 -10.42 -12.68 -7.27
N GLY A 18 -10.42 -14.02 -7.16
CA GLY A 18 -9.92 -14.76 -5.98
C GLY A 18 -10.56 -14.36 -4.65
N GLY A 19 -11.80 -13.87 -4.67
CA GLY A 19 -12.55 -13.43 -3.48
C GLY A 19 -12.14 -12.05 -2.95
N ILE A 20 -11.43 -11.24 -3.74
CA ILE A 20 -11.00 -9.90 -3.35
C ILE A 20 -12.02 -8.87 -3.86
N TRP A 21 -12.55 -8.09 -2.93
CA TRP A 21 -13.47 -7.00 -3.19
C TRP A 21 -12.82 -5.68 -2.79
N VAL A 22 -12.96 -4.68 -3.64
CA VAL A 22 -12.46 -3.33 -3.40
C VAL A 22 -13.57 -2.32 -3.62
N GLU A 23 -13.48 -1.18 -2.97
CA GLU A 23 -14.44 -0.09 -3.15
C GLU A 23 -14.36 0.46 -4.59
N GLU A 24 -15.52 0.56 -5.25
CA GLU A 24 -15.63 0.94 -6.66
C GLU A 24 -15.03 2.31 -6.94
N GLU A 25 -15.27 3.29 -6.06
CA GLU A 25 -14.72 4.62 -6.21
C GLU A 25 -13.19 4.60 -6.23
N LYS A 26 -12.58 3.88 -5.26
CA LYS A 26 -11.13 3.71 -5.18
C LYS A 26 -10.58 2.96 -6.39
N TRP A 27 -11.30 1.96 -6.87
CA TRP A 27 -10.93 1.22 -8.08
C TRP A 27 -10.91 2.13 -9.32
N HIS A 28 -11.93 2.96 -9.52
CA HIS A 28 -11.96 3.91 -10.63
C HIS A 28 -10.89 5.00 -10.52
N GLN A 29 -10.63 5.51 -9.32
CA GLN A 29 -9.51 6.44 -9.08
C GLN A 29 -8.17 5.78 -9.42
N LEU A 30 -8.00 4.51 -9.05
CA LEU A 30 -6.80 3.74 -9.37
C LEU A 30 -6.62 3.57 -10.89
N GLN A 31 -7.67 3.22 -11.63
CA GLN A 31 -7.58 3.06 -13.09
C GLN A 31 -7.12 4.34 -13.80
N ARG A 32 -7.52 5.52 -13.32
CA ARG A 32 -7.08 6.82 -13.85
C ARG A 32 -5.63 7.17 -13.55
N THR A 33 -4.96 6.42 -12.69
CA THR A 33 -3.55 6.66 -12.34
C THR A 33 -2.65 6.42 -13.54
N GLN A 34 -1.80 7.39 -13.87
CA GLN A 34 -0.82 7.27 -14.95
C GLN A 34 0.41 6.47 -14.52
N GLY A 35 0.81 5.52 -15.38
CA GLY A 35 2.02 4.71 -15.24
C GLY A 35 1.89 3.43 -14.41
N ASP A 36 2.51 2.35 -14.92
CA ASP A 36 2.48 1.00 -14.34
C ASP A 36 2.95 0.95 -12.89
N SER A 37 3.98 1.72 -12.56
CA SER A 37 4.55 1.76 -11.21
C SER A 37 3.51 2.26 -10.21
N LYS A 38 2.93 3.45 -10.43
CA LYS A 38 1.99 4.05 -9.49
C LYS A 38 0.70 3.23 -9.38
N PHE A 39 0.21 2.70 -10.52
CA PHE A 39 -0.91 1.77 -10.55
C PHE A 39 -0.64 0.52 -9.72
N THR A 40 0.45 -0.21 -9.98
CA THR A 40 0.79 -1.45 -9.28
C THR A 40 0.99 -1.22 -7.78
N LYS A 41 1.65 -0.12 -7.40
CA LYS A 41 1.89 0.25 -6.00
C LYS A 41 0.59 0.54 -5.24
N ASN A 42 -0.35 1.25 -5.86
CA ASN A 42 -1.62 1.57 -5.25
C ASN A 42 -2.57 0.36 -5.23
N LEU A 43 -2.56 -0.46 -6.28
CA LEU A 43 -3.27 -1.74 -6.34
C LEU A 43 -2.83 -2.67 -5.20
N ALA A 44 -1.52 -2.75 -4.95
CA ALA A 44 -1.00 -3.53 -3.84
C ALA A 44 -1.51 -3.03 -2.48
N VAL A 45 -1.54 -1.71 -2.26
CA VAL A 45 -2.13 -1.16 -1.02
C VAL A 45 -3.61 -1.50 -0.91
N MET A 46 -4.34 -1.52 -2.01
CA MET A 46 -5.77 -1.85 -2.02
C MET A 46 -6.05 -3.33 -1.71
N ILE A 47 -5.22 -4.24 -2.23
CA ILE A 47 -5.41 -5.70 -2.07
C ILE A 47 -4.95 -6.22 -0.69
N TRP A 48 -3.88 -5.66 -0.14
CA TRP A 48 -3.30 -6.12 1.13
C TRP A 48 -3.51 -5.15 2.28
N GLY A 49 -3.66 -3.85 2.03
CA GLY A 49 -3.61 -2.82 3.07
C GLY A 49 -2.17 -2.43 3.44
N THR A 50 -2.00 -1.21 3.94
CA THR A 50 -0.70 -0.69 4.40
C THR A 50 -0.14 -1.48 5.58
N GLU A 51 -1.00 -1.89 6.53
CA GLU A 51 -0.59 -2.67 7.71
C GLU A 51 -0.05 -4.06 7.34
N THR A 52 -0.72 -4.75 6.41
CA THR A 52 -0.24 -6.05 5.92
C THR A 52 1.06 -5.91 5.13
N LEU A 53 1.18 -4.88 4.30
CA LEU A 53 2.40 -4.63 3.50
C LEU A 53 3.60 -4.24 4.37
N LYS A 54 3.42 -3.53 5.49
CA LYS A 54 4.47 -3.24 6.47
C LYS A 54 5.06 -4.52 7.07
N ASN A 55 4.18 -5.48 7.37
CA ASN A 55 4.49 -6.68 8.14
C ASN A 55 4.81 -7.91 7.27
N ARG A 56 4.66 -7.85 5.94
CA ARG A 56 4.94 -8.97 5.00
C ARG A 56 5.96 -8.61 3.92
N SER A 57 6.48 -9.61 3.21
CA SER A 57 7.42 -9.44 2.10
C SER A 57 6.88 -10.07 0.81
N VAL A 58 7.19 -9.53 -0.37
CA VAL A 58 6.58 -9.97 -1.65
C VAL A 58 6.82 -11.45 -1.94
N THR A 59 7.97 -11.98 -1.54
CA THR A 59 8.38 -13.35 -1.88
C THR A 59 8.78 -14.18 -0.67
N GLY A 60 8.79 -13.63 0.54
CA GLY A 60 9.36 -14.33 1.71
C GLY A 60 10.89 -14.39 1.68
N VAL A 61 11.53 -13.90 0.61
CA VAL A 61 12.98 -13.99 0.44
C VAL A 61 13.63 -12.90 1.26
N ALA A 62 14.28 -13.30 2.35
CA ALA A 62 15.17 -12.47 3.11
C ALA A 62 16.21 -11.83 2.17
N THR A 63 16.30 -10.51 2.17
CA THR A 63 17.40 -9.82 1.52
C THR A 63 18.70 -10.33 2.15
N LYS A 64 19.64 -10.85 1.33
CA LYS A 64 20.96 -11.44 1.70
C LYS A 64 21.86 -10.61 2.63
N LYS A 65 21.42 -9.44 3.13
CA LYS A 65 22.22 -8.45 3.89
C LYS A 65 22.08 -8.52 5.41
N LYS A 66 21.23 -9.36 6.00
CA LYS A 66 21.18 -9.55 7.46
C LYS A 66 21.07 -11.03 7.82
N LYS A 67 22.11 -11.58 8.48
CA LYS A 67 22.17 -12.98 8.94
C LYS A 67 21.15 -13.32 10.03
N ASP A 68 20.55 -12.32 10.70
CA ASP A 68 19.70 -12.53 11.89
C ASP A 68 18.25 -11.99 11.75
N ALA A 69 17.78 -11.69 10.54
CA ALA A 69 16.43 -11.19 10.35
C ALA A 69 15.43 -12.34 10.13
N LEU A 70 14.46 -12.49 11.04
CA LEU A 70 13.35 -13.43 10.90
C LEU A 70 12.65 -13.25 9.53
N PRO A 71 12.49 -14.31 8.73
CA PRO A 71 11.91 -14.22 7.40
C PRO A 71 10.45 -13.80 7.50
N LYS A 72 10.12 -12.60 6.98
CA LYS A 72 8.73 -12.12 6.88
C LYS A 72 7.97 -13.01 5.90
N PRO A 73 6.78 -13.53 6.25
CA PRO A 73 6.06 -14.48 5.40
C PRO A 73 5.76 -13.87 4.02
N PRO A 74 5.80 -14.70 2.95
CA PRO A 74 5.54 -14.26 1.58
C PRO A 74 4.13 -13.70 1.42
N LEU A 75 3.96 -12.78 0.46
CA LEU A 75 2.63 -12.42 -0.04
C LEU A 75 2.00 -13.63 -0.72
N SER A 76 0.70 -13.84 -0.49
CA SER A 76 -0.04 -14.97 -1.04
C SER A 76 0.07 -15.00 -2.58
N PRO A 77 0.56 -16.09 -3.20
CA PRO A 77 0.74 -16.20 -4.65
C PRO A 77 -0.54 -15.91 -5.44
N SER A 78 -1.70 -16.30 -4.91
CA SER A 78 -3.02 -16.06 -5.50
C SER A 78 -3.33 -14.57 -5.63
N LYS A 79 -2.97 -13.76 -4.63
CA LYS A 79 -3.16 -12.30 -4.66
C LYS A 79 -2.17 -11.62 -5.61
N LEU A 80 -0.96 -12.15 -5.74
CA LEU A 80 0.01 -11.67 -6.75
C LEU A 80 -0.44 -11.96 -8.18
N LYS A 81 -1.09 -13.11 -8.42
CA LYS A 81 -1.68 -13.43 -9.71
C LYS A 81 -2.70 -12.37 -10.13
N ILE A 82 -3.60 -11.99 -9.21
CA ILE A 82 -4.60 -10.94 -9.45
C ILE A 82 -3.95 -9.61 -9.82
N VAL A 83 -2.88 -9.19 -9.13
CA VAL A 83 -2.16 -7.95 -9.50
C VAL A 83 -1.60 -8.02 -10.93
N ARG A 84 -1.04 -9.17 -11.32
CA ARG A 84 -0.51 -9.37 -12.67
C ARG A 84 -1.63 -9.37 -13.71
N GLU A 85 -2.75 -10.01 -13.42
CA GLU A 85 -3.94 -10.01 -14.29
C GLU A 85 -4.49 -8.59 -14.46
N CYS A 86 -4.67 -7.82 -13.38
CA CYS A 86 -5.12 -6.43 -13.49
C CYS A 86 -4.15 -5.53 -14.28
N LEU A 87 -2.83 -5.73 -14.15
CA LEU A 87 -1.86 -4.98 -14.95
C LEU A 87 -1.86 -5.45 -16.41
N TYR A 88 -2.03 -6.75 -16.66
CA TYR A 88 -2.15 -7.31 -18.01
C TYR A 88 -3.37 -6.72 -18.73
N ASP A 89 -4.53 -6.73 -18.10
CA ASP A 89 -5.77 -6.18 -18.66
C ASP A 89 -5.61 -4.70 -19.03
N ARG A 90 -4.86 -3.95 -18.22
CA ARG A 90 -4.54 -2.56 -18.52
C ARG A 90 -3.58 -2.42 -19.70
N VAL A 91 -2.44 -3.12 -19.66
CA VAL A 91 -1.40 -2.96 -20.69
C VAL A 91 -1.87 -3.50 -22.04
N SER A 92 -2.68 -4.56 -22.06
CA SER A 92 -3.28 -5.10 -23.28
C SER A 92 -4.27 -4.16 -23.97
N GLN A 93 -4.84 -3.19 -23.22
CA GLN A 93 -5.63 -2.10 -23.81
C GLN A 93 -4.74 -0.99 -24.42
N GLU A 94 -3.50 -0.87 -23.96
CA GLU A 94 -2.54 0.13 -24.45
C GLU A 94 -1.72 -0.38 -25.65
N THR A 95 -1.37 -1.67 -25.66
CA THR A 95 -0.51 -2.28 -26.69
C THR A 95 -0.88 -3.75 -26.93
N ALA A 96 -0.79 -4.18 -28.18
CA ALA A 96 -0.93 -5.58 -28.57
C ALA A 96 0.43 -6.31 -28.62
N ASP A 97 1.54 -5.60 -28.35
CA ASP A 97 2.88 -6.20 -28.37
C ASP A 97 3.12 -7.08 -27.13
N SER A 98 3.15 -8.39 -27.36
CA SER A 98 3.43 -9.40 -26.35
C SER A 98 4.78 -9.22 -25.63
N ALA A 99 5.81 -8.69 -26.32
CA ALA A 99 7.13 -8.48 -25.72
C ALA A 99 7.08 -7.31 -24.73
N GLU A 100 6.41 -6.22 -25.12
CA GLU A 100 6.19 -5.07 -24.24
C GLU A 100 5.33 -5.43 -23.02
N ILE A 101 4.23 -6.18 -23.22
CA ILE A 101 3.37 -6.67 -22.14
C ILE A 101 4.20 -7.49 -21.14
N THR A 102 4.98 -8.45 -21.63
CA THR A 102 5.82 -9.31 -20.78
C THR A 102 6.87 -8.47 -20.03
N GLN A 103 7.49 -7.51 -20.70
CA GLN A 103 8.48 -6.62 -20.08
C GLN A 103 7.86 -5.77 -18.96
N ARG A 104 6.66 -5.21 -19.17
CA ARG A 104 5.95 -4.42 -18.16
C ARG A 104 5.51 -5.29 -16.98
N LEU A 105 4.95 -6.47 -17.23
CA LEU A 105 4.55 -7.44 -16.19
C LEU A 105 5.73 -7.93 -15.34
N SER A 106 6.92 -8.08 -15.93
CA SER A 106 8.12 -8.50 -15.18
C SER A 106 8.50 -7.55 -14.04
N LYS A 107 8.07 -6.28 -14.13
CA LYS A 107 8.36 -5.23 -13.14
C LYS A 107 7.40 -5.23 -11.95
N VAL A 108 6.30 -6.01 -11.98
CA VAL A 108 5.30 -6.06 -10.90
C VAL A 108 5.94 -6.33 -9.54
N ASN A 109 6.77 -7.38 -9.45
CA ASN A 109 7.41 -7.72 -8.18
C ASN A 109 8.33 -6.60 -7.68
N LYS A 110 9.06 -5.93 -8.60
CA LYS A 110 9.91 -4.78 -8.29
C LYS A 110 9.09 -3.64 -7.71
N TYR A 111 7.97 -3.26 -8.33
CA TYR A 111 7.12 -2.16 -7.85
C TYR A 111 6.52 -2.43 -6.48
N ILE A 112 6.09 -3.68 -6.21
CA ILE A 112 5.56 -4.04 -4.88
C ILE A 112 6.68 -3.98 -3.83
N CYS A 113 7.88 -4.50 -4.14
CA CYS A 113 9.05 -4.40 -3.24
C CYS A 113 9.40 -2.95 -2.91
N GLU A 114 9.43 -2.07 -3.91
CA GLU A 114 9.63 -0.63 -3.71
C GLU A 114 8.54 -0.04 -2.81
N LYS A 115 7.27 -0.37 -3.02
CA LYS A 115 6.17 0.15 -2.19
C LYS A 115 6.30 -0.27 -0.72
N ILE A 116 6.68 -1.52 -0.46
CA ILE A 116 6.93 -1.99 0.91
C ILE A 116 8.08 -1.20 1.54
N MET A 117 9.14 -0.92 0.78
CA MET A 117 10.25 -0.10 1.25
C MET A 117 9.81 1.34 1.56
N ASP A 118 9.01 1.95 0.68
CA ASP A 118 8.48 3.30 0.84
C ASP A 118 7.60 3.40 2.09
N ILE A 119 6.71 2.42 2.32
CA ILE A 119 5.85 2.35 3.52
C ILE A 119 6.71 2.24 4.79
N ASN A 120 7.73 1.37 4.80
CA ASN A 120 8.60 1.24 5.97
C ASN A 120 9.40 2.52 6.23
N LYS A 121 9.80 3.24 5.17
CA LYS A 121 10.50 4.53 5.27
C LYS A 121 9.58 5.64 5.78
N SER A 122 8.34 5.71 5.30
CA SER A 122 7.38 6.72 5.73
C SER A 122 7.03 6.57 7.21
N ILE A 123 6.81 5.34 7.67
CA ILE A 123 6.50 5.04 9.09
C ILE A 123 7.65 5.47 9.99
N LYS A 124 8.89 5.10 9.66
CA LYS A 124 10.08 5.49 10.44
C LYS A 124 10.25 7.01 10.51
N ASN A 125 9.90 7.72 9.44
CA ASN A 125 9.96 9.17 9.40
C ASN A 125 8.85 9.82 10.26
N GLU A 126 7.66 9.24 10.27
CA GLU A 126 6.55 9.68 11.10
C GLU A 126 6.83 9.46 12.59
N GLU A 127 7.34 8.29 12.99
CA GLU A 127 7.77 8.02 14.37
C GLU A 127 8.81 9.02 14.88
N ARG A 128 9.77 9.41 14.01
CA ARG A 128 10.75 10.47 14.33
C ARG A 128 10.10 11.84 14.48
N ARG A 129 9.08 12.15 13.68
CA ARG A 129 8.36 13.43 13.75
C ARG A 129 7.55 13.51 15.05
N GLU A 130 6.82 12.46 15.38
CA GLU A 130 6.05 12.34 16.62
C GLU A 130 6.97 12.40 17.85
N SER A 131 8.12 11.71 17.82
CA SER A 131 9.10 11.77 18.91
C SER A 131 9.66 13.18 19.12
N LYS A 132 9.93 13.92 18.05
CA LYS A 132 10.36 15.33 18.14
C LYS A 132 9.27 16.25 18.68
N LEU A 133 8.02 16.00 18.29
CA LEU A 133 6.86 16.75 18.80
C LEU A 133 6.65 16.50 20.29
N LEU A 134 6.75 15.24 20.73
CA LEU A 134 6.63 14.86 22.13
C LEU A 134 7.73 15.51 22.98
N ILE A 135 9.00 15.41 22.56
CA ILE A 135 10.13 16.07 23.24
C ILE A 135 9.90 17.58 23.33
N ARG A 136 9.46 18.22 22.24
CA ARG A 136 9.16 19.66 22.23
C ARG A 136 8.03 20.03 23.19
N GLN A 137 7.01 19.18 23.34
CA GLN A 137 5.93 19.37 24.30
C GLN A 137 6.43 19.21 25.75
N THR A 138 7.23 18.19 26.03
CA THR A 138 7.85 17.98 27.35
C THR A 138 8.71 19.17 27.76
N VAL A 139 9.60 19.63 26.88
CA VAL A 139 10.47 20.80 27.13
C VAL A 139 9.64 22.07 27.37
N LYS A 140 8.53 22.26 26.63
CA LYS A 140 7.62 23.40 26.89
C LYS A 140 6.97 23.33 28.26
N MET A 141 6.54 22.14 28.69
CA MET A 141 5.90 21.93 29.99
C MET A 141 6.89 22.18 31.15
N GLU A 142 8.12 21.69 31.04
CA GLU A 142 9.17 21.87 32.06
C GLU A 142 9.57 23.35 32.23
N ASN A 143 9.66 24.11 31.13
CA ASN A 143 9.94 25.54 31.20
C ASN A 143 8.80 26.33 31.85
N PHE A 144 7.54 25.91 31.67
CA PHE A 144 6.39 26.59 32.29
C PHE A 144 6.28 26.33 33.80
N THR A 145 6.80 25.19 34.28
CA THR A 145 6.82 24.85 35.71
C THR A 145 7.89 25.58 36.52
N TYR A 146 8.89 26.19 35.87
CA TYR A 146 10.02 26.85 36.54
C TYR A 146 9.94 28.39 36.59
N ASP A 147 9.09 29.02 35.77
CA ASP A 147 8.92 30.49 35.71
C ASP A 147 7.87 31.03 36.71
N GLY A 148 7.41 30.19 37.65
CA GLY A 148 6.33 30.49 38.60
C GLY A 148 6.72 30.36 40.08
N MET A 149 8.01 30.29 40.42
CA MET A 149 8.54 30.36 41.80
C MET A 149 9.38 31.61 42.00
#